data_AF-A0A7Y1A3X0-F1
#
_entry.id   AF-A0A7Y1A3X0-F1
#
_cell.length_a   1.000
_cell.length_b   1.000
_cell.length_c   1.000
_cell.angle_alpha   90.00
_cell.angle_beta   90.00
_cell.angle_gamma   90.00
#
_symmetry.space_group_name_H-M   'P 1'
#
loop_
_entity.id
_entity.type
_entity.pdbx_description
1 polymer ?
#
loop_
_entity_poly.entity_id
_entity_poly.type
_entity_poly.pdbx_seq_one_letter_code
_entity_poly.pdbx_strand_id
1 'polypeptide(L)'
;MIHYHGLPITPETAAAAAIGGGHAFVSFSDPRQLALAAQVCQSFAIDNGAFSAWRQGKPVTDWQPFYRWAADAKLIPACDFAVIPDVIDGDEAANDALIEEWPLPRWFGAPVWHMHESLERLERLASSWPRVCIGSSGDYSQPGSAAWWMQMSKAMRVVCDDDGRPMCKLHGLRMLDPAIFGHLPLSSADSTNIGRNIGIDQAWRGTYSPPTKEARASVMRSRIESHNSPPRWTYQIPEPAPKQGALL
;
A
#
# COMPACT_ATOMS: atom_id res chain seq x y z
N MET A 1 10.03 -1.61 -8.38
CA MET A 1 9.07 -1.92 -7.30
C MET A 1 7.81 -2.49 -7.91
N ILE A 2 6.97 -3.14 -7.10
CA ILE A 2 5.63 -3.55 -7.51
C ILE A 2 4.62 -2.43 -7.22
N HIS A 3 3.84 -2.05 -8.24
CA HIS A 3 2.80 -1.02 -8.14
C HIS A 3 1.43 -1.67 -7.93
N TYR A 4 0.98 -1.79 -6.68
CA TYR A 4 -0.28 -2.44 -6.35
C TYR A 4 -1.46 -1.46 -6.46
N HIS A 5 -2.31 -1.59 -7.48
CA HIS A 5 -3.50 -0.75 -7.59
C HIS A 5 -4.64 -1.30 -6.72
N GLY A 6 -5.14 -0.47 -5.81
CA GLY A 6 -6.16 -0.85 -4.84
C GLY A 6 -7.52 -1.11 -5.47
N LEU A 7 -8.09 -2.27 -5.14
CA LEU A 7 -9.43 -2.69 -5.51
C LEU A 7 -10.41 -2.44 -4.34
N PRO A 8 -11.70 -2.17 -4.61
CA PRO A 8 -12.36 -2.28 -5.91
C PRO A 8 -12.18 -1.07 -6.84
N ILE A 9 -12.28 -1.31 -8.15
CA ILE A 9 -12.42 -0.29 -9.20
C ILE A 9 -13.70 -0.59 -9.99
N THR A 10 -14.54 0.44 -10.21
CA THR A 10 -15.84 0.27 -10.89
C THR A 10 -15.93 1.14 -12.15
N PRO A 11 -16.36 0.61 -13.31
CA PRO A 11 -16.83 -0.77 -13.56
C PRO A 11 -15.69 -1.80 -13.58
N GLU A 12 -16.06 -3.09 -13.60
CA GLU A 12 -15.10 -4.20 -13.61
C GLU A 12 -14.17 -4.20 -14.83
N THR A 13 -14.66 -3.72 -15.98
CA THR A 13 -13.85 -3.49 -17.19
C THR A 13 -12.73 -2.47 -16.95
N ALA A 14 -12.99 -1.41 -16.17
CA ALA A 14 -11.97 -0.44 -15.79
C ALA A 14 -10.99 -1.01 -14.75
N ALA A 15 -11.46 -1.90 -13.85
CA ALA A 15 -10.57 -2.65 -12.97
C ALA A 15 -9.59 -3.52 -13.77
N ALA A 16 -10.11 -4.29 -14.74
CA ALA A 16 -9.29 -5.12 -15.62
C ALA A 16 -8.24 -4.29 -16.39
N ALA A 17 -8.61 -3.10 -16.87
CA ALA A 17 -7.66 -2.18 -17.51
C ALA A 17 -6.58 -1.66 -16.53
N ALA A 18 -6.94 -1.39 -15.27
CA ALA A 18 -6.02 -0.91 -14.25
C ALA A 18 -5.01 -1.97 -13.80
N ILE A 19 -5.40 -3.25 -13.71
CA ILE A 19 -4.58 -4.30 -13.08
C ILE A 19 -4.09 -5.39 -14.05
N GLY A 20 -4.63 -5.44 -15.28
CA GLY A 20 -4.32 -6.49 -16.25
C GLY A 20 -2.84 -6.53 -16.63
N GLY A 21 -2.21 -7.69 -16.47
CA GLY A 21 -0.77 -7.87 -16.62
C GLY A 21 0.09 -7.06 -15.64
N GLY A 22 -0.52 -6.42 -14.63
CA GLY A 22 0.13 -5.65 -13.58
C GLY A 22 -0.17 -6.25 -12.22
N HIS A 23 -0.42 -5.40 -11.23
CA HIS A 23 -0.58 -5.84 -9.85
C HIS A 23 -1.74 -5.16 -9.12
N ALA A 24 -2.40 -5.92 -8.24
CA ALA A 24 -3.57 -5.46 -7.50
C ALA A 24 -3.41 -5.57 -5.97
N PHE A 25 -4.09 -4.68 -5.24
CA PHE A 25 -4.24 -4.76 -3.79
C PHE A 25 -5.70 -5.01 -3.44
N VAL A 26 -6.03 -6.18 -2.90
CA VAL A 26 -7.42 -6.58 -2.61
C VAL A 26 -7.71 -6.42 -1.13
N SER A 27 -8.66 -5.57 -0.76
CA SER A 27 -9.06 -5.42 0.64
C SER A 27 -10.08 -6.47 1.06
N PHE A 28 -9.90 -7.07 2.23
CA PHE A 28 -10.88 -7.95 2.86
C PHE A 28 -12.22 -7.24 3.14
N SER A 29 -12.21 -5.90 3.27
CA SER A 29 -13.43 -5.11 3.44
C SER A 29 -14.34 -5.09 2.21
N ASP A 30 -13.80 -5.35 1.02
CA ASP A 30 -14.56 -5.53 -0.22
C ASP A 30 -13.81 -6.52 -1.15
N PRO A 31 -13.94 -7.84 -0.93
CA PRO A 31 -13.15 -8.87 -1.61
C PRO A 31 -13.71 -9.22 -3.00
N ARG A 32 -14.74 -8.53 -3.49
CA ARG A 32 -15.52 -8.95 -4.67
C ARG A 32 -14.71 -9.07 -5.97
N GLN A 33 -13.58 -8.37 -6.07
CA GLN A 33 -12.69 -8.40 -7.24
C GLN A 33 -11.45 -9.30 -7.05
N LEU A 34 -11.39 -10.14 -6.01
CA LEU A 34 -10.30 -11.11 -5.84
C LEU A 34 -10.19 -12.07 -7.03
N ALA A 35 -11.32 -12.61 -7.51
CA ALA A 35 -11.34 -13.53 -8.64
C ALA A 35 -10.80 -12.88 -9.92
N LEU A 36 -11.19 -11.62 -10.18
CA LEU A 36 -10.64 -10.84 -11.28
C LEU A 36 -9.12 -10.66 -11.12
N ALA A 37 -8.66 -10.24 -9.94
CA ALA A 37 -7.24 -10.05 -9.67
C ALA A 37 -6.43 -11.33 -9.92
N ALA A 38 -6.92 -12.48 -9.45
CA ALA A 38 -6.29 -13.78 -9.66
C ALA A 38 -6.24 -14.19 -11.15
N GLN A 39 -7.19 -13.74 -11.97
CA GLN A 39 -7.25 -14.09 -13.39
C GLN A 39 -6.35 -13.21 -14.27
N VAL A 40 -6.24 -11.91 -13.96
CA VAL A 40 -5.62 -10.95 -14.90
C VAL A 40 -4.29 -10.35 -14.41
N CYS A 41 -3.94 -10.45 -13.12
CA CYS A 41 -2.71 -9.85 -12.59
C CYS A 41 -1.50 -10.77 -12.76
N GLN A 42 -0.30 -10.19 -12.82
CA GLN A 42 0.95 -10.92 -12.62
C GLN A 42 1.14 -11.29 -11.15
N SER A 43 0.78 -10.39 -10.23
CA SER A 43 0.65 -10.71 -8.80
C SER A 43 -0.40 -9.84 -8.12
N PHE A 44 -0.88 -10.24 -6.96
CA PHE A 44 -1.67 -9.39 -6.08
C PHE A 44 -1.28 -9.61 -4.62
N ALA A 45 -1.53 -8.61 -3.79
CA ALA A 45 -1.43 -8.74 -2.34
C ALA A 45 -2.77 -8.41 -1.70
N ILE A 46 -2.97 -8.86 -0.46
CA ILE A 46 -4.25 -8.69 0.25
C ILE A 46 -4.09 -7.82 1.49
N ASP A 47 -5.08 -6.96 1.70
CA ASP A 47 -5.19 -6.04 2.83
C ASP A 47 -6.26 -6.52 3.82
N ASN A 48 -6.03 -6.28 5.10
CA ASN A 48 -6.88 -6.72 6.19
C ASN A 48 -8.20 -5.90 6.31
N GLY A 49 -8.25 -4.70 5.73
CA GLY A 49 -9.42 -3.82 5.75
C GLY A 49 -9.70 -3.10 7.08
N ALA A 50 -8.79 -3.15 8.07
CA ALA A 50 -8.94 -2.55 9.41
C ALA A 50 -9.31 -1.06 9.32
N PHE A 51 -8.57 -0.30 8.52
CA PHE A 51 -8.81 1.14 8.33
C PHE A 51 -10.20 1.43 7.75
N SER A 52 -10.65 0.63 6.77
CA SER A 52 -11.97 0.77 6.16
C SER A 52 -13.09 0.47 7.15
N ALA A 53 -12.94 -0.60 7.94
CA ALA A 53 -13.90 -1.00 8.95
C ALA A 53 -14.02 0.04 10.09
N TRP A 54 -12.87 0.53 10.57
CA TRP A 54 -12.79 1.60 11.57
C TRP A 54 -13.43 2.90 11.06
N ARG A 55 -13.15 3.32 9.82
CA ARG A 55 -13.76 4.51 9.19
C ARG A 55 -15.29 4.43 9.13
N GLN A 56 -15.85 3.23 9.09
CA GLN A 56 -17.29 2.99 9.08
C GLN A 56 -17.89 2.86 10.49
N GLY A 57 -17.09 3.04 11.55
CA GLY A 57 -17.51 2.88 12.94
C GLY A 57 -17.75 1.42 13.35
N LYS A 58 -17.15 0.47 12.62
CA LYS A 58 -17.31 -0.98 12.85
C LYS A 58 -15.93 -1.65 12.89
N PRO A 59 -15.06 -1.33 13.87
CA PRO A 59 -13.75 -1.96 13.97
C PRO A 59 -13.87 -3.48 14.02
N VAL A 60 -12.95 -4.17 13.36
CA VAL A 60 -12.93 -5.65 13.33
C VAL A 60 -12.54 -6.15 14.71
N THR A 61 -13.36 -7.04 15.27
CA THR A 61 -13.14 -7.65 16.59
C THR A 61 -12.78 -9.13 16.53
N ASP A 62 -12.98 -9.77 15.37
CA ASP A 62 -12.65 -11.17 15.11
C ASP A 62 -11.93 -11.27 13.77
N TRP A 63 -10.67 -11.68 13.81
CA TRP A 63 -9.81 -11.83 12.64
C TRP A 63 -9.85 -13.22 12.03
N GLN A 64 -10.53 -14.20 12.65
CA GLN A 64 -10.63 -15.57 12.13
C GLN A 64 -11.19 -15.66 10.70
N PRO A 65 -12.17 -14.83 10.28
CA PRO A 65 -12.62 -14.79 8.89
C PRO A 65 -11.52 -14.31 7.94
N PHE A 66 -10.75 -13.29 8.33
CA PHE A 66 -9.63 -12.79 7.53
C PHE A 66 -8.52 -13.83 7.42
N TYR A 67 -8.15 -14.52 8.51
CA TYR A 67 -7.12 -15.55 8.46
C TYR A 67 -7.48 -16.72 7.56
N ARG A 68 -8.75 -17.16 7.56
CA ARG A 68 -9.24 -18.19 6.63
C ARG A 68 -9.15 -17.71 5.18
N TRP A 69 -9.62 -16.50 4.91
CA TRP A 69 -9.54 -15.90 3.58
C TRP A 69 -8.10 -15.73 3.09
N ALA A 70 -7.20 -15.30 3.97
CA ALA A 70 -5.77 -15.18 3.67
C ALA A 70 -5.11 -16.55 3.45
N ALA A 71 -5.53 -17.58 4.19
CA ALA A 71 -5.07 -18.96 3.98
C ALA A 71 -5.45 -19.48 2.59
N ASP A 72 -6.67 -19.20 2.13
CA ASP A 72 -7.14 -19.55 0.79
C ASP A 72 -6.42 -18.74 -0.29
N ALA A 73 -6.30 -17.42 -0.10
CA ALA A 73 -5.62 -16.54 -1.04
C ALA A 73 -4.14 -16.93 -1.25
N LYS A 74 -3.44 -17.34 -0.18
CA LYS A 74 -2.05 -17.82 -0.24
C LYS A 74 -1.85 -19.00 -1.20
N LEU A 75 -2.87 -19.80 -1.44
CA LEU A 75 -2.81 -20.95 -2.36
C LEU A 75 -2.95 -20.54 -3.84
N ILE A 76 -3.37 -19.30 -4.10
CA ILE A 76 -3.45 -18.75 -5.45
C ILE A 76 -2.01 -18.39 -5.88
N PRO A 77 -1.49 -18.94 -7.00
CA PRO A 77 -0.08 -18.75 -7.38
C PRO A 77 0.38 -17.30 -7.52
N ALA A 78 -0.54 -16.38 -7.84
CA ALA A 78 -0.24 -14.96 -8.01
C ALA A 78 -0.30 -14.15 -6.70
N CYS A 79 -0.68 -14.74 -5.56
CA CYS A 79 -0.74 -14.03 -4.28
C CYS A 79 0.66 -13.86 -3.66
N ASP A 80 1.11 -12.61 -3.50
CA ASP A 80 2.45 -12.28 -2.99
C ASP A 80 2.50 -12.29 -1.45
N PHE A 81 1.64 -11.51 -0.78
CA PHE A 81 1.61 -11.40 0.67
C PHE A 81 0.26 -10.92 1.19
N ALA A 82 0.09 -11.02 2.51
CA ALA A 82 -1.03 -10.47 3.25
C ALA A 82 -0.56 -9.48 4.32
N VAL A 83 -1.23 -8.34 4.43
CA VAL A 83 -1.03 -7.41 5.55
C VAL A 83 -1.58 -8.06 6.83
N ILE A 84 -0.74 -8.19 7.84
CA ILE A 84 -1.17 -8.73 9.15
C ILE A 84 -2.15 -7.73 9.77
N PRO A 85 -3.19 -8.20 10.50
CA PRO A 85 -4.10 -7.31 11.20
C PRO A 85 -3.41 -6.34 12.15
N ASP A 86 -4.02 -5.17 12.29
CA ASP A 86 -3.60 -4.09 13.17
C ASP A 86 -4.80 -3.46 13.87
N VAL A 87 -4.54 -2.83 15.01
CA VAL A 87 -5.52 -2.06 15.77
C VAL A 87 -5.35 -0.58 15.44
N ILE A 88 -6.31 -0.02 14.71
CA ILE A 88 -6.35 1.43 14.43
C ILE A 88 -6.56 2.19 15.75
N ASP A 89 -5.70 3.18 16.00
CA ASP A 89 -5.58 3.92 17.27
C ASP A 89 -5.21 3.04 18.50
N GLY A 90 -4.74 1.81 18.28
CA GLY A 90 -4.18 0.94 19.32
C GLY A 90 -2.73 1.29 19.66
N ASP A 91 -2.18 0.61 20.68
CA ASP A 91 -0.77 0.71 21.04
C ASP A 91 0.08 -0.41 20.40
N GLU A 92 1.40 -0.31 20.57
CA GLU A 92 2.33 -1.31 20.04
C GLU A 92 2.06 -2.72 20.56
N ALA A 93 1.65 -2.84 21.83
CA ALA A 93 1.38 -4.14 22.45
C ALA A 93 0.16 -4.82 21.82
N ALA A 94 -0.89 -4.07 21.51
CA ALA A 94 -2.06 -4.58 20.79
C ALA A 94 -1.69 -5.08 19.39
N ASN A 95 -0.83 -4.34 18.66
CA ASN A 95 -0.36 -4.75 17.34
C ASN A 95 0.59 -5.96 17.42
N ASP A 96 1.46 -6.02 18.42
CA ASP A 96 2.37 -7.15 18.62
C ASP A 96 1.62 -8.44 18.98
N ALA A 97 0.52 -8.35 19.75
CA ALA A 97 -0.36 -9.50 20.02
C ALA A 97 -1.00 -10.07 18.74
N LEU A 98 -1.41 -9.21 17.78
CA LEU A 98 -1.95 -9.66 16.48
C LEU A 98 -0.87 -10.30 15.60
N ILE A 99 0.38 -9.85 15.71
CA ILE A 99 1.52 -10.49 15.04
C ILE A 99 1.79 -11.88 15.62
N GLU A 100 1.65 -12.05 16.94
CA GLU A 100 1.77 -13.36 17.61
C GLU A 100 0.60 -14.30 17.27
N GLU A 101 -0.62 -13.76 17.10
CA GLU A 101 -1.80 -14.51 16.70
C GLU A 101 -1.74 -15.01 15.25
N TRP A 102 -0.97 -14.34 14.38
CA TRP A 102 -0.89 -14.62 12.95
C TRP A 102 -0.62 -16.10 12.65
N PRO A 103 -1.59 -16.85 12.08
CA PRO A 103 -1.48 -18.31 11.98
C PRO A 103 -0.77 -18.79 10.70
N LEU A 104 -0.41 -17.87 9.80
CA LEU A 104 0.19 -18.22 8.51
C LEU A 104 1.73 -18.05 8.54
N PRO A 105 2.46 -18.63 7.58
CA PRO A 105 3.91 -18.50 7.55
C PRO A 105 4.38 -17.05 7.51
N ARG A 106 5.50 -16.78 8.20
CA ARG A 106 6.12 -15.44 8.26
C ARG A 106 6.50 -14.86 6.89
N TRP A 107 6.79 -15.71 5.90
CA TRP A 107 7.10 -15.25 4.54
C TRP A 107 5.89 -14.65 3.81
N PHE A 108 4.68 -15.00 4.24
CA PHE A 108 3.43 -14.54 3.63
C PHE A 108 2.83 -13.33 4.36
N GLY A 109 3.00 -13.24 5.69
CA GLY A 109 2.54 -12.09 6.46
C GLY A 109 3.47 -10.89 6.35
N ALA A 110 2.91 -9.68 6.33
CA ALA A 110 3.64 -8.42 6.43
C ALA A 110 3.08 -7.58 7.59
N PRO A 111 3.77 -7.44 8.72
CA PRO A 111 3.35 -6.56 9.81
C PRO A 111 3.45 -5.10 9.40
N VAL A 112 2.59 -4.27 10.00
CA VAL A 112 2.59 -2.83 9.81
C VAL A 112 3.36 -2.14 10.94
N TRP A 113 4.33 -1.31 10.57
CA TRP A 113 4.84 -0.26 11.44
C TRP A 113 4.09 1.04 11.14
N HIS A 114 3.45 1.59 12.17
CA HIS A 114 2.77 2.87 12.09
C HIS A 114 3.72 3.98 12.49
N MET A 115 3.71 5.09 11.76
CA MET A 115 4.70 6.15 11.95
C MET A 115 4.70 6.84 13.33
N HIS A 116 3.64 6.65 14.12
CA HIS A 116 3.55 7.12 15.51
C HIS A 116 4.19 6.16 16.53
N GLU A 117 4.45 4.91 16.15
CA GLU A 117 5.13 3.92 16.97
C GLU A 117 6.64 4.20 17.03
N SER A 118 7.30 3.57 18.01
CA SER A 118 8.72 3.65 18.26
C SER A 118 9.54 3.14 17.07
N LEU A 119 10.74 3.71 16.92
CA LEU A 119 11.70 3.27 15.91
C LEU A 119 12.35 1.94 16.30
N GLU A 120 12.42 1.66 17.60
CA GLU A 120 12.85 0.38 18.15
C GLU A 120 11.92 -0.74 17.70
N ARG A 121 10.61 -0.51 17.64
CA ARG A 121 9.66 -1.48 17.06
C ARG A 121 9.92 -1.71 15.59
N LEU A 122 10.13 -0.64 14.82
CA LEU A 122 10.47 -0.75 13.39
C LEU A 122 11.72 -1.62 13.17
N GLU A 123 12.77 -1.43 13.96
CA GLU A 123 14.00 -2.23 13.89
C GLU A 123 13.74 -3.72 14.20
N ARG A 124 12.97 -4.01 15.25
CA ARG A 124 12.57 -5.39 15.59
C ARG A 124 11.80 -6.06 14.46
N LEU A 125 10.85 -5.35 13.85
CA LEU A 125 10.07 -5.87 12.73
C LEU A 125 10.95 -6.11 11.50
N ALA A 126 11.76 -5.12 11.12
CA ALA A 126 12.61 -5.20 9.93
C ALA A 126 13.68 -6.29 10.01
N SER A 127 14.17 -6.60 11.21
CA SER A 127 15.12 -7.70 11.44
C SER A 127 14.46 -9.09 11.50
N SER A 128 13.15 -9.17 11.77
CA SER A 128 12.44 -10.44 12.02
C SER A 128 11.51 -10.88 10.89
N TRP A 129 11.16 -9.98 9.98
CA TRP A 129 10.20 -10.21 8.91
C TRP A 129 10.81 -9.92 7.54
N PRO A 130 10.50 -10.74 6.51
CA PRO A 130 11.03 -10.51 5.17
C PRO A 130 10.43 -9.27 4.52
N ARG A 131 9.25 -8.83 4.98
CA ARG A 131 8.56 -7.64 4.52
C ARG A 131 7.93 -6.89 5.69
N VAL A 132 8.04 -5.57 5.69
CA VAL A 132 7.36 -4.67 6.63
C VAL A 132 6.56 -3.63 5.85
N CYS A 133 5.31 -3.43 6.25
CA CYS A 133 4.45 -2.37 5.74
C CYS A 133 4.68 -1.09 6.55
N ILE A 134 4.76 0.07 5.88
CA ILE A 134 4.83 1.37 6.53
C ILE A 134 3.47 2.04 6.40
N GLY A 135 2.84 2.34 7.54
CA GLY A 135 1.51 2.97 7.63
C GLY A 135 1.58 4.41 8.15
N SER A 136 1.04 5.35 7.37
CA SER A 136 0.88 6.75 7.80
C SER A 136 -0.21 6.89 8.88
N SER A 137 0.09 7.53 10.01
CA SER A 137 -0.75 7.54 11.22
C SER A 137 -0.47 8.74 12.12
N GLY A 138 -1.40 9.11 13.00
CA GLY A 138 -1.22 10.20 13.98
C GLY A 138 -0.86 11.53 13.32
N ASP A 139 0.16 12.22 13.85
CA ASP A 139 0.72 13.47 13.31
C ASP A 139 1.33 13.31 11.91
N TYR A 140 1.55 12.07 11.48
CA TYR A 140 2.09 11.69 10.18
C TYR A 140 1.01 11.07 9.27
N SER A 141 -0.26 11.43 9.45
CA SER A 141 -1.37 10.89 8.65
C SER A 141 -1.44 11.43 7.20
N GLN A 142 -0.65 12.46 6.88
CA GLN A 142 -0.58 13.07 5.54
C GLN A 142 0.75 12.75 4.84
N PRO A 143 0.78 11.73 3.95
CA PRO A 143 1.95 11.42 3.14
C PRO A 143 2.44 12.65 2.37
N GLY A 144 3.77 12.82 2.29
CA GLY A 144 4.39 13.93 1.58
C GLY A 144 4.46 15.26 2.35
N SER A 145 3.84 15.37 3.53
CA SER A 145 3.99 16.55 4.40
C SER A 145 5.40 16.63 5.01
N ALA A 146 5.81 17.80 5.47
CA ALA A 146 7.13 17.99 6.09
C ALA A 146 7.33 17.10 7.33
N ALA A 147 6.33 17.02 8.21
CA ALA A 147 6.38 16.16 9.40
C ALA A 147 6.51 14.68 9.00
N TRP A 148 5.76 14.25 7.99
CA TRP A 148 5.83 12.90 7.46
C TRP A 148 7.22 12.57 6.89
N TRP A 149 7.79 13.45 6.08
CA TRP A 149 9.12 13.25 5.51
C TRP A 149 10.22 13.22 6.58
N MET A 150 10.12 14.04 7.62
CA MET A 150 11.05 14.01 8.75
C MET A 150 11.00 12.66 9.48
N GLN A 151 9.81 12.13 9.74
CA GLN A 151 9.65 10.84 10.40
C GLN A 151 10.07 9.67 9.50
N MET A 152 9.74 9.74 8.19
CA MET A 152 10.20 8.77 7.20
C MET A 152 11.73 8.74 7.09
N SER A 153 12.39 9.90 7.15
CA SER A 153 13.86 9.98 7.16
C SER A 153 14.47 9.28 8.37
N LYS A 154 13.88 9.44 9.56
CA LYS A 154 14.30 8.69 10.76
C LYS A 154 14.09 7.18 10.58
N ALA A 155 12.94 6.78 10.06
CA ALA A 155 12.64 5.37 9.77
C ALA A 155 13.67 4.77 8.79
N MET A 156 13.99 5.46 7.70
CA MET A 156 14.98 5.01 6.71
C MET A 156 16.38 4.89 7.31
N ARG A 157 16.77 5.76 8.26
CA ARG A 157 18.05 5.62 8.99
C ARG A 157 18.13 4.37 9.85
N VAL A 158 17.00 3.84 10.31
CA VAL A 158 16.94 2.63 11.13
C VAL A 158 16.94 1.38 10.27
N VAL A 159 16.20 1.39 9.15
CA VAL A 159 16.02 0.17 8.34
C VAL A 159 17.00 0.03 7.18
N CYS A 160 17.74 1.08 6.82
CA CYS A 160 18.73 1.02 5.75
C CYS A 160 20.16 0.92 6.29
N ASP A 161 21.02 0.21 5.58
CA ASP A 161 22.47 0.22 5.79
C ASP A 161 23.08 1.59 5.43
N ASP A 162 24.39 1.76 5.65
CA ASP A 162 25.12 3.01 5.33
C ASP A 162 25.13 3.36 3.83
N ASP A 163 24.86 2.38 2.96
CA ASP A 163 24.69 2.56 1.52
C ASP A 163 23.24 2.89 1.11
N GLY A 164 22.32 3.01 2.08
CA GLY A 164 20.91 3.31 1.87
C GLY A 164 20.07 2.10 1.41
N ARG A 165 20.54 0.86 1.57
CA ARG A 165 19.80 -0.35 1.19
C ARG A 165 18.97 -0.86 2.37
N PRO A 166 17.66 -1.11 2.19
CA PRO A 166 16.82 -1.60 3.28
C PRO A 166 17.15 -3.06 3.62
N MET A 167 17.15 -3.39 4.92
CA MET A 167 17.45 -4.76 5.41
C MET A 167 16.33 -5.78 5.14
N CYS A 168 15.10 -5.32 4.87
CA CYS A 168 13.97 -6.14 4.45
C CYS A 168 13.19 -5.47 3.30
N LYS A 169 12.17 -6.15 2.76
CA LYS A 169 11.29 -5.55 1.75
C LYS A 169 10.35 -4.55 2.42
N LEU A 170 10.34 -3.32 1.95
CA LEU A 170 9.42 -2.29 2.43
C LEU A 170 8.20 -2.19 1.52
N HIS A 171 7.01 -2.19 2.11
CA HIS A 171 5.76 -1.89 1.41
C HIS A 171 5.18 -0.57 1.93
N GLY A 172 4.94 0.40 1.06
CA GLY A 172 4.36 1.68 1.45
C GLY A 172 2.83 1.69 1.36
N LEU A 173 2.13 1.70 2.50
CA LEU A 173 0.67 1.75 2.53
C LEU A 173 0.17 3.14 2.11
N ARG A 174 -0.64 3.20 1.04
CA ARG A 174 -1.13 4.45 0.42
C ARG A 174 -0.02 5.35 -0.13
N MET A 175 1.13 4.76 -0.49
CA MET A 175 2.32 5.50 -0.97
C MET A 175 2.56 5.39 -2.47
N LEU A 176 1.61 4.84 -3.24
CA LEU A 176 1.72 4.75 -4.71
C LEU A 176 1.46 6.10 -5.40
N ASP A 177 2.30 7.08 -5.06
CA ASP A 177 2.42 8.41 -5.66
C ASP A 177 3.90 8.60 -6.08
N PRO A 178 4.19 8.92 -7.36
CA PRO A 178 5.56 9.13 -7.84
C PRO A 178 6.36 10.16 -7.04
N ALA A 179 5.70 11.19 -6.50
CA ALA A 179 6.36 12.20 -5.64
C ALA A 179 6.74 11.67 -4.25
N ILE A 180 6.32 10.44 -3.91
CA ILE A 180 6.63 9.76 -2.66
C ILE A 180 7.55 8.57 -2.94
N PHE A 181 7.06 7.55 -3.66
CA PHE A 181 7.82 6.32 -3.85
C PHE A 181 9.08 6.54 -4.71
N GLY A 182 9.11 7.57 -5.55
CA GLY A 182 10.27 7.96 -6.35
C GLY A 182 11.47 8.43 -5.52
N HIS A 183 11.30 8.63 -4.21
CA HIS A 183 12.36 8.99 -3.29
C HIS A 183 12.71 7.88 -2.28
N LEU A 184 11.90 6.83 -2.17
CA LEU A 184 12.06 5.81 -1.14
C LEU A 184 12.41 4.44 -1.76
N PRO A 185 13.31 3.64 -1.17
CA PRO A 185 13.69 2.33 -1.68
C PRO A 185 12.63 1.27 -1.37
N LEU A 186 11.38 1.52 -1.76
CA LEU A 186 10.26 0.63 -1.53
C LEU A 186 10.31 -0.57 -2.49
N SER A 187 10.04 -1.75 -1.96
CA SER A 187 9.86 -2.96 -2.78
C SER A 187 8.52 -2.94 -3.51
N SER A 188 7.51 -2.33 -2.89
CA SER A 188 6.17 -2.17 -3.41
C SER A 188 5.42 -1.04 -2.68
N ALA A 189 4.34 -0.56 -3.26
CA ALA A 189 3.43 0.40 -2.63
C ALA A 189 2.04 0.23 -3.22
N ASP A 190 1.01 0.64 -2.47
CA ASP A 190 -0.36 0.62 -2.94
C ASP A 190 -1.03 2.01 -2.96
N SER A 191 -2.12 2.11 -3.70
CA SER A 191 -3.07 3.23 -3.59
C SER A 191 -4.40 2.89 -4.24
N THR A 192 -5.48 3.48 -3.71
CA THR A 192 -6.82 3.46 -4.33
C THR A 192 -7.04 4.62 -5.32
N ASN A 193 -5.98 5.34 -5.72
CA ASN A 193 -6.04 6.55 -6.54
C ASN A 193 -6.84 6.37 -7.84
N ILE A 194 -6.60 5.28 -8.59
CA ILE A 194 -7.33 5.00 -9.84
C ILE A 194 -8.82 4.85 -9.54
N GLY A 195 -9.20 3.93 -8.64
CA GLY A 195 -10.60 3.68 -8.29
C GLY A 195 -11.36 4.92 -7.82
N ARG A 196 -10.68 5.84 -7.11
CA ARG A 196 -11.28 7.09 -6.62
C ARG A 196 -11.48 8.15 -7.71
N ASN A 197 -10.64 8.21 -8.74
CA ASN A 197 -10.59 9.37 -9.64
C ASN A 197 -11.03 9.10 -11.09
N ILE A 198 -11.07 7.85 -11.55
CA ILE A 198 -11.44 7.55 -12.96
C ILE A 198 -12.85 8.05 -13.36
N GLY A 199 -13.75 8.21 -12.39
CA GLY A 199 -15.12 8.68 -12.60
C GLY A 199 -15.34 10.19 -12.46
N ILE A 200 -14.31 10.97 -12.15
CA ILE A 200 -14.43 12.42 -11.94
C ILE A 200 -14.28 13.12 -13.30
N ASP A 201 -15.36 13.20 -14.08
CA ASP A 201 -15.32 13.76 -15.45
C ASP A 201 -14.69 15.16 -15.54
N GLN A 202 -14.94 16.02 -14.55
CA GLN A 202 -14.43 17.39 -14.54
C GLN A 202 -12.91 17.51 -14.39
N ALA A 203 -12.23 16.43 -13.99
CA ALA A 203 -10.77 16.33 -13.86
C ALA A 203 -10.09 15.81 -15.15
N TRP A 204 -10.84 15.62 -16.24
CA TRP A 204 -10.30 15.17 -17.53
C TRP A 204 -10.52 16.25 -18.58
N ARG A 205 -9.64 17.25 -18.59
CA ARG A 205 -9.71 18.40 -19.50
C ARG A 205 -8.67 18.33 -20.62
N GLY A 206 -8.94 19.05 -21.71
CA GLY A 206 -8.00 19.20 -22.83
C GLY A 206 -8.48 18.53 -24.12
N THR A 207 -7.66 18.65 -25.17
CA THR A 207 -8.00 18.21 -26.53
C THR A 207 -8.16 16.69 -26.66
N TYR A 208 -7.49 15.93 -25.80
CA TYR A 208 -7.42 14.46 -25.88
C TYR A 208 -7.85 13.79 -24.56
N SER A 209 -8.95 14.26 -23.97
CA SER A 209 -9.52 13.61 -22.79
C SER A 209 -10.02 12.20 -23.11
N PRO A 210 -9.61 11.16 -22.36
CA PRO A 210 -10.02 9.81 -22.66
C PRO A 210 -11.54 9.62 -22.46
N PRO A 211 -12.25 9.01 -23.43
CA PRO A 211 -13.72 8.97 -23.45
C PRO A 211 -14.31 7.94 -22.49
N THR A 212 -13.54 6.94 -22.05
CA THR A 212 -14.03 5.85 -21.20
C THR A 212 -13.23 5.70 -19.91
N LYS A 213 -13.84 5.07 -18.90
CA LYS A 213 -13.17 4.81 -17.61
C LYS A 213 -11.98 3.85 -17.76
N GLU A 214 -12.05 2.92 -18.69
CA GLU A 214 -10.95 1.99 -19.04
C GLU A 214 -9.74 2.75 -19.58
N ALA A 215 -9.98 3.69 -20.51
CA ALA A 215 -8.92 4.52 -21.07
C ALA A 215 -8.32 5.45 -20.00
N ARG A 216 -9.15 6.05 -19.14
CA ARG A 216 -8.70 6.85 -18.00
C ARG A 216 -7.87 6.03 -17.01
N ALA A 217 -8.33 4.83 -16.65
CA ALA A 217 -7.60 3.90 -15.79
C ALA A 217 -6.23 3.56 -16.39
N SER A 218 -6.18 3.27 -17.69
CA SER A 218 -4.94 2.98 -18.41
C SER A 218 -3.97 4.17 -18.40
N VAL A 219 -4.47 5.40 -18.62
CA VAL A 219 -3.65 6.62 -18.56
C VAL A 219 -3.12 6.87 -17.15
N MET A 220 -3.96 6.78 -16.12
CA MET A 220 -3.53 6.97 -14.73
C MET A 220 -2.48 5.93 -14.33
N ARG A 221 -2.73 4.65 -14.65
CA ARG A 221 -1.79 3.56 -14.44
C ARG A 221 -0.45 3.85 -15.11
N SER A 222 -0.46 4.18 -16.41
CA SER A 222 0.76 4.45 -17.18
C SER A 222 1.59 5.60 -16.60
N ARG A 223 0.94 6.66 -16.09
CA ARG A 223 1.64 7.78 -15.43
C ARG A 223 2.30 7.38 -14.10
N ILE A 224 1.65 6.51 -13.33
CA ILE A 224 2.21 6.00 -12.07
C ILE A 224 3.38 5.07 -12.40
N GLU A 225 3.15 4.07 -13.26
CA GLU A 225 4.11 3.00 -13.56
C GLU A 225 5.28 3.45 -14.46
N SER A 226 5.24 4.65 -15.04
CA SER A 226 6.40 5.25 -15.72
C SER A 226 7.50 5.69 -14.76
N HIS A 227 7.24 5.65 -13.45
CA HIS A 227 8.19 5.94 -12.39
C HIS A 227 8.52 4.65 -11.64
N ASN A 228 9.64 4.65 -10.91
CA ASN A 228 10.04 3.51 -10.09
C ASN A 228 10.74 4.00 -8.82
N SER A 229 10.68 3.21 -7.75
CA SER A 229 11.47 3.49 -6.55
C SER A 229 12.97 3.41 -6.82
N PRO A 230 13.77 4.32 -6.23
CA PRO A 230 15.22 4.24 -6.31
C PRO A 230 15.73 2.95 -5.63
N PRO A 231 16.88 2.42 -6.06
CA PRO A 231 17.43 1.20 -5.46
C PRO A 231 17.97 1.42 -4.04
N ARG A 232 18.18 2.69 -3.63
CA ARG A 232 18.76 3.08 -2.34
C ARG A 232 18.13 4.38 -1.85
N TRP A 233 18.09 4.56 -0.54
CA TRP A 233 17.79 5.82 0.11
C TRP A 233 18.96 6.80 -0.05
N THR A 234 18.69 8.02 -0.50
CA THR A 234 19.73 9.02 -0.81
C THR A 234 20.00 10.00 0.32
N TYR A 235 19.37 9.82 1.50
CA TYR A 235 19.42 10.71 2.66
C TYR A 235 19.01 12.17 2.39
N GLN A 236 18.52 12.46 1.18
CA GLN A 236 17.96 13.75 0.80
C GLN A 236 16.48 13.73 1.12
N ILE A 237 16.06 14.66 1.96
CA ILE A 237 14.65 14.86 2.26
C ILE A 237 14.06 15.75 1.16
N PRO A 238 13.06 15.29 0.40
CA PRO A 238 12.42 16.13 -0.61
C PRO A 238 11.77 17.35 0.04
N GLU A 239 11.83 18.50 -0.64
CA GLU A 239 10.96 19.60 -0.27
C GLU A 239 9.50 19.17 -0.48
N PRO A 240 8.58 19.48 0.45
CA PRO A 240 7.18 19.19 0.25
C PRO A 240 6.74 19.85 -1.04
N ALA A 241 6.32 19.06 -2.03
CA ALA A 241 5.79 19.62 -3.25
C ALA A 241 4.61 20.55 -2.88
N PRO A 242 4.53 21.77 -3.45
CA PRO A 242 3.29 22.53 -3.35
C PRO A 242 2.17 21.62 -3.85
N LYS A 243 1.01 21.59 -3.18
CA LYS A 243 -0.13 20.77 -3.58
C LYS A 243 -0.39 21.01 -5.08
N GLN A 244 0.14 20.16 -5.94
CA GLN A 244 -0.31 20.11 -7.32
C GLN A 244 -1.76 19.70 -7.17
N GLY A 245 -2.66 20.61 -7.55
CA GLY A 245 -4.07 20.31 -7.59
C GLY A 245 -4.21 18.93 -8.22
N ALA A 246 -4.91 18.04 -7.53
CA ALA A 246 -5.29 16.73 -8.04
C ALA A 246 -5.59 16.90 -9.53
N LEU A 247 -4.79 16.25 -10.37
CA LEU A 247 -4.77 16.34 -11.83
C LEU A 247 -5.98 17.10 -12.39
N LEU A 248 -5.73 18.31 -12.91
CA LEU A 248 -6.67 19.03 -13.78
C LEU A 248 -7.05 18.18 -15.00
#